data_AF-A0A961BPB1-F1
#
_entry.id   AF-A0A961BPB1-F1
#
_cell.length_a   1.000
_cell.length_b   1.000
_cell.length_c   1.000
_cell.angle_alpha   90.00
_cell.angle_beta   90.00
_cell.angle_gamma   90.00
#
_symmetry.space_group_name_H-M   'P 1'
#
loop_
_entity.id
_entity.type
_entity.pdbx_description
1 polymer ?
#
loop_
_entity_poly.entity_id
_entity_poly.type
_entity_poly.pdbx_seq_one_letter_code
_entity_poly.pdbx_strand_id
1 'polypeptide(L)'
;MIIATSDADEIARKLVDLCMDVEVRLRILPSMDTVLNGDGAQRDIRDLELTDLLPRNQVSTDLSGVATFLKNRRVLVTGGGGSIGSEIVQQALGFDCEMVIALDNDETHLHDGSARWLSGPNADRLVMELADIRDRHRIERVFETYQPDVVFHAAAHKHVPILEKCPDEAIKTNVDGTINVIDAADHCESTTSFVLISTDKAVQPESVMGASKRIAEMLVQSRAEMSRGMKWSAVRFGNVLGSRGSVVPTFKRQVQEGGPVTVSHPDMERYFMTVSEAVELVL
;
A
#
# COMPACT_ATOMS: atom_id res chain seq x y z
N MET A 1 -1.83 -5.91 -34.73
CA MET A 1 -1.74 -6.37 -33.34
C MET A 1 -0.39 -7.04 -33.20
N ILE A 2 0.45 -6.56 -32.29
CA ILE A 2 1.76 -7.16 -31.98
C ILE A 2 1.64 -7.84 -30.62
N ILE A 3 2.16 -9.07 -30.52
CA ILE A 3 2.17 -9.87 -29.29
C ILE A 3 3.63 -9.96 -28.82
N ALA A 4 3.92 -9.42 -27.63
CA ALA A 4 5.25 -9.49 -27.02
C ALA A 4 5.24 -10.48 -25.83
N THR A 5 6.35 -11.19 -25.63
CA THR A 5 6.54 -12.09 -24.47
C THR A 5 7.01 -11.29 -23.25
N SER A 6 6.55 -11.66 -22.06
CA SER A 6 6.77 -10.91 -20.82
C SER A 6 8.21 -10.89 -20.27
N ASP A 7 9.20 -11.43 -20.99
CA ASP A 7 10.60 -11.42 -20.60
C ASP A 7 11.46 -10.69 -21.65
N ALA A 8 11.47 -9.35 -21.63
CA ALA A 8 12.56 -8.50 -22.17
C ALA A 8 12.25 -7.00 -22.02
N ASP A 9 12.82 -6.36 -21.00
CA ASP A 9 12.71 -4.92 -20.70
C ASP A 9 13.06 -4.00 -21.88
N GLU A 10 14.02 -4.41 -22.73
CA GLU A 10 14.49 -3.58 -23.85
C GLU A 10 13.69 -3.82 -25.15
N ILE A 11 13.20 -5.04 -25.37
CA ILE A 11 12.43 -5.41 -26.57
C ILE A 11 11.00 -4.89 -26.43
N ALA A 12 10.39 -4.99 -25.24
CA ALA A 12 9.06 -4.46 -24.99
C ALA A 12 8.98 -2.95 -25.26
N ARG A 13 9.98 -2.17 -24.82
CA ARG A 13 10.07 -0.72 -25.10
C ARG A 13 10.22 -0.40 -26.57
N LYS A 14 11.16 -1.06 -27.26
CA LYS A 14 11.32 -0.90 -28.72
C LYS A 14 10.03 -1.24 -29.47
N LEU A 15 9.31 -2.26 -29.02
CA LEU A 15 8.01 -2.63 -29.59
C LEU A 15 6.92 -1.62 -29.25
N VAL A 16 6.90 -1.02 -28.04
CA VAL A 16 5.99 0.08 -27.69
C VAL A 16 6.26 1.28 -28.59
N ASP A 17 7.51 1.72 -28.71
CA ASP A 17 7.89 2.87 -29.55
C ASP A 17 7.51 2.62 -31.02
N LEU A 18 7.83 1.42 -31.54
CA LEU A 18 7.45 1.03 -32.90
C LEU A 18 5.92 0.98 -33.07
N CYS A 19 5.17 0.45 -32.10
CA CYS A 19 3.71 0.38 -32.15
C CYS A 19 3.06 1.76 -32.11
N MET A 20 3.65 2.72 -31.38
CA MET A 20 3.18 4.11 -31.32
C MET A 20 3.28 4.79 -32.68
N ASP A 21 4.37 4.53 -33.43
CA ASP A 21 4.58 5.12 -34.76
C ASP A 21 3.62 4.59 -35.85
N VAL A 22 3.06 3.37 -35.68
CA VAL A 22 2.15 2.74 -36.66
C VAL A 22 0.70 2.57 -36.18
N GLU A 23 0.31 3.19 -35.06
CA GLU A 23 -1.05 3.10 -34.48
C GLU A 23 -1.54 1.65 -34.26
N VAL A 24 -0.63 0.71 -33.95
CA VAL A 24 -0.97 -0.70 -33.74
C VAL A 24 -1.13 -1.00 -32.25
N ARG A 25 -2.21 -1.70 -31.87
CA ARG A 25 -2.36 -2.18 -30.48
C ARG A 25 -1.31 -3.25 -30.13
N LEU A 26 -0.55 -2.97 -29.09
CA LEU A 26 0.35 -3.92 -28.42
C LEU A 26 -0.43 -4.73 -27.38
N ARG A 27 -0.20 -6.04 -27.35
CA ARG A 27 -0.67 -6.92 -26.28
C ARG A 27 0.45 -7.81 -25.77
N ILE A 28 0.34 -8.24 -24.52
CA ILE A 28 1.34 -9.05 -23.82
C ILE A 28 0.84 -10.49 -23.73
N LEU A 29 1.74 -11.42 -24.06
CA LEU A 29 1.59 -12.85 -23.80
C LEU A 29 2.40 -13.21 -22.54
N PRO A 30 1.77 -13.82 -21.52
CA PRO A 30 2.47 -14.27 -20.31
C PRO A 30 3.61 -15.26 -20.62
N SER A 31 4.63 -15.31 -19.77
CA SER A 31 5.74 -16.25 -19.93
C SER A 31 5.28 -17.69 -19.73
N MET A 32 6.00 -18.62 -20.36
CA MET A 32 5.66 -20.05 -20.30
C MET A 32 5.72 -20.60 -18.87
N ASP A 33 6.56 -20.04 -17.99
CA ASP A 33 6.65 -20.44 -16.58
C ASP A 33 5.39 -20.07 -15.78
N THR A 34 4.81 -18.89 -16.05
CA THR A 34 3.52 -18.47 -15.45
C THR A 34 2.38 -19.37 -15.91
N VAL A 35 2.44 -19.85 -17.16
CA VAL A 35 1.44 -20.76 -17.75
C VAL A 35 1.53 -22.18 -17.19
N LEU A 36 2.72 -22.61 -16.74
CA LEU A 36 2.96 -23.97 -16.24
C LEU A 36 2.67 -24.14 -14.74
N ASN A 37 2.76 -23.08 -13.93
CA ASN A 37 2.66 -23.13 -12.47
C ASN A 37 1.22 -23.10 -11.89
N GLY A 38 0.19 -23.26 -12.72
CA GLY A 38 -1.12 -23.72 -12.23
C GLY A 38 -2.19 -22.67 -11.95
N ASP A 39 -2.06 -21.42 -12.40
CA ASP A 39 -3.25 -20.58 -12.63
C ASP A 39 -3.97 -21.09 -13.90
N GLY A 40 -4.75 -22.15 -13.70
CA GLY A 40 -5.50 -22.81 -14.74
C GLY A 40 -6.41 -21.85 -15.50
N ALA A 41 -6.19 -21.80 -16.82
CA ALA A 41 -7.10 -21.34 -17.86
C ALA A 41 -7.20 -19.82 -18.11
N GLN A 42 -6.17 -19.25 -18.75
CA GLN A 42 -6.28 -18.82 -20.16
C GLN A 42 -4.91 -18.41 -20.71
N ARG A 43 -4.61 -18.82 -21.96
CA ARG A 43 -3.57 -18.17 -22.79
C ARG A 43 -4.06 -16.79 -23.25
N ASP A 44 -4.51 -15.96 -22.32
CA ASP A 44 -5.14 -14.70 -22.66
C ASP A 44 -4.07 -13.65 -22.91
N ILE A 45 -3.94 -13.34 -24.20
CA ILE A 45 -3.23 -12.17 -24.68
C ILE A 45 -3.91 -10.94 -24.05
N ARG A 46 -3.27 -10.36 -23.03
CA ARG A 46 -3.80 -9.23 -22.27
C ARG A 46 -3.28 -7.89 -22.80
N ASP A 47 -4.02 -6.82 -22.53
CA ASP A 47 -3.54 -5.47 -22.84
C ASP A 47 -2.34 -5.11 -21.94
N LEU A 48 -1.53 -4.14 -22.39
CA LEU A 48 -0.35 -3.67 -21.67
C LEU A 48 -0.75 -3.09 -20.29
N GLU A 49 -0.16 -3.62 -19.23
CA GLU A 49 -0.34 -3.13 -17.87
C GLU A 49 0.76 -2.15 -17.48
N LEU A 50 0.51 -1.37 -16.41
CA LEU A 50 1.49 -0.40 -15.91
C LEU A 50 2.72 -1.06 -15.31
N THR A 51 2.53 -2.26 -14.77
CA THR A 51 3.59 -3.11 -14.23
C THR A 51 4.57 -3.53 -15.32
N ASP A 52 4.10 -3.76 -16.55
CA ASP A 52 4.94 -4.11 -17.71
C ASP A 52 5.82 -2.93 -18.18
N LEU A 53 5.54 -1.70 -17.74
CA LEU A 53 6.32 -0.51 -18.09
C LEU A 53 7.51 -0.28 -17.14
N LEU A 54 7.58 -1.02 -16.02
CA LEU A 54 8.71 -0.92 -15.11
C LEU A 54 9.98 -1.47 -15.80
N PRO A 55 11.13 -0.77 -15.70
CA PRO A 55 12.42 -1.23 -16.26
C PRO A 55 13.01 -2.49 -15.61
N ARG A 56 12.28 -3.14 -14.70
CA ARG A 56 12.82 -4.18 -13.82
C ARG A 56 11.78 -5.25 -13.57
N ASN A 57 12.27 -6.47 -13.44
CA ASN A 57 11.48 -7.59 -12.94
C ASN A 57 11.00 -7.31 -11.51
N GLN A 58 9.85 -7.89 -11.18
CA GLN A 58 9.37 -7.90 -9.81
C GLN A 58 10.31 -8.74 -8.94
N VAL A 59 10.62 -8.23 -7.75
CA VAL A 59 11.40 -8.99 -6.78
C VAL A 59 10.47 -9.95 -6.07
N SER A 60 10.69 -11.26 -6.21
CA SER A 60 9.97 -12.26 -5.42
C SER A 60 10.58 -12.37 -4.03
N THR A 61 9.77 -12.17 -3.01
CA THR A 61 10.17 -12.26 -1.61
C THR A 61 9.79 -13.64 -1.03
N ASP A 62 10.63 -14.23 -0.18
CA ASP A 62 10.28 -15.46 0.53
C ASP A 62 9.29 -15.15 1.65
N LEU A 63 8.00 -15.40 1.37
CA LEU A 63 6.89 -15.11 2.29
C LEU A 63 6.73 -16.16 3.40
N SER A 64 7.57 -17.20 3.47
CA SER A 64 7.46 -18.23 4.52
C SER A 64 7.66 -17.65 5.93
N GLY A 65 8.56 -16.68 6.06
CA GLY A 65 8.78 -15.93 7.30
C GLY A 65 7.56 -15.11 7.72
N VAL A 66 6.95 -14.40 6.76
CA VAL A 66 5.73 -13.60 6.96
C VAL A 66 4.55 -14.49 7.36
N ALA A 67 4.34 -15.60 6.65
CA ALA A 67 3.30 -16.56 6.95
C ALA A 67 3.44 -17.11 8.38
N THR A 68 4.67 -17.40 8.81
CA THR A 68 4.95 -17.86 10.18
C THR A 68 4.70 -16.75 11.20
N PHE A 69 5.07 -15.51 10.89
CA PHE A 69 4.89 -14.36 11.76
C PHE A 69 3.41 -14.02 12.03
N LEU A 70 2.57 -14.07 10.99
CA LEU A 70 1.15 -13.72 11.06
C LEU A 70 0.23 -14.88 11.47
N LYS A 71 0.74 -16.12 11.49
CA LYS A 71 -0.05 -17.30 11.83
C LYS A 71 -0.71 -17.18 13.21
N ASN A 72 -2.03 -17.41 13.26
CA ASN A 72 -2.87 -17.32 14.45
C ASN A 72 -2.74 -15.97 15.17
N ARG A 73 -2.44 -14.88 14.45
CA ARG A 73 -2.39 -13.52 14.99
C ARG A 73 -3.62 -12.73 14.58
N ARG A 74 -4.02 -11.78 15.44
CA ARG A 74 -5.02 -10.77 15.12
C ARG A 74 -4.31 -9.54 14.57
N VAL A 75 -4.57 -9.21 13.32
CA VAL A 75 -3.84 -8.18 12.57
C VAL A 75 -4.73 -6.96 12.39
N LEU A 76 -4.34 -5.82 12.98
CA LEU A 76 -5.01 -4.54 12.76
C LEU A 76 -4.29 -3.75 11.66
N VAL A 77 -5.04 -3.33 10.65
CA VAL A 77 -4.56 -2.44 9.58
C VAL A 77 -5.36 -1.15 9.60
N THR A 78 -4.77 -0.06 10.09
CA THR A 78 -5.40 1.28 9.99
C THR A 78 -5.18 1.86 8.59
N GLY A 79 -6.15 2.60 8.06
CA GLY A 79 -6.13 3.02 6.66
C GLY A 79 -6.34 1.82 5.74
N GLY A 80 -7.07 0.81 6.22
CA GLY A 80 -7.25 -0.49 5.57
C GLY A 80 -7.99 -0.40 4.24
N GLY A 81 -8.76 0.65 3.98
CA GLY A 81 -9.37 0.89 2.67
C GLY A 81 -8.49 1.70 1.72
N GLY A 82 -7.37 2.26 2.19
CA GLY A 82 -6.39 3.00 1.39
C GLY A 82 -5.55 2.11 0.46
N SER A 83 -4.77 2.71 -0.45
CA SER A 83 -4.02 1.93 -1.46
C SER A 83 -3.01 0.93 -0.89
N ILE A 84 -2.34 1.26 0.22
CA ILE A 84 -1.37 0.37 0.85
C ILE A 84 -2.07 -0.53 1.88
N GLY A 85 -2.89 0.06 2.76
CA GLY A 85 -3.62 -0.71 3.76
C GLY A 85 -4.51 -1.79 3.15
N SER A 86 -5.16 -1.53 2.02
CA SER A 86 -6.02 -2.53 1.39
C SER A 86 -5.28 -3.72 0.83
N GLU A 87 -4.05 -3.51 0.36
CA GLU A 87 -3.17 -4.57 -0.08
C GLU A 87 -2.59 -5.34 1.12
N ILE A 88 -2.24 -4.66 2.22
CA ILE A 88 -1.86 -5.31 3.48
C ILE A 88 -3.01 -6.23 3.97
N VAL A 89 -4.26 -5.74 3.97
CA VAL A 89 -5.44 -6.54 4.32
C VAL A 89 -5.57 -7.74 3.38
N GLN A 90 -5.42 -7.53 2.07
CA GLN A 90 -5.52 -8.59 1.08
C GLN A 90 -4.47 -9.69 1.29
N GLN A 91 -3.21 -9.31 1.52
CA GLN A 91 -2.13 -10.27 1.73
C GLN A 91 -2.24 -10.95 3.09
N ALA A 92 -2.62 -10.22 4.15
CA ALA A 92 -2.86 -10.79 5.47
C ALA A 92 -3.95 -11.87 5.46
N LEU A 93 -5.03 -11.68 4.70
CA LEU A 93 -6.08 -12.69 4.49
C LEU A 93 -5.59 -13.91 3.71
N GLY A 94 -4.57 -13.76 2.88
CA GLY A 94 -3.89 -14.87 2.20
C GLY A 94 -3.09 -15.78 3.14
N PHE A 95 -2.80 -15.33 4.37
CA PHE A 95 -2.14 -16.12 5.41
C PHE A 95 -3.12 -16.64 6.45
N ASP A 96 -2.66 -17.58 7.28
CA ASP A 96 -3.46 -18.17 8.37
C ASP A 96 -3.53 -17.25 9.62
N CYS A 97 -3.96 -16.00 9.45
CA CYS A 97 -4.25 -15.10 10.56
C CYS A 97 -5.46 -15.60 11.37
N GLU A 98 -5.55 -15.29 12.65
CA GLU A 98 -6.78 -15.52 13.44
C GLU A 98 -7.89 -14.55 13.01
N MET A 99 -7.52 -13.28 12.81
CA MET A 99 -8.42 -12.21 12.42
C MET A 99 -7.65 -11.12 11.68
N VAL A 100 -8.27 -10.49 10.68
CA VAL A 100 -7.74 -9.30 10.01
C VAL A 100 -8.75 -8.18 10.16
N ILE A 101 -8.37 -7.11 10.86
CA ILE A 101 -9.19 -5.92 11.11
C ILE A 101 -8.76 -4.82 10.14
N ALA A 102 -9.60 -4.55 9.15
CA ALA A 102 -9.45 -3.42 8.23
C ALA A 102 -10.14 -2.19 8.82
N LEU A 103 -9.36 -1.27 9.39
CA LEU A 103 -9.87 -0.03 9.98
C LEU A 103 -9.67 1.15 9.03
N ASP A 104 -10.72 1.90 8.73
CA ASP A 104 -10.63 3.14 7.94
C ASP A 104 -11.69 4.15 8.42
N ASN A 105 -11.48 5.44 8.17
CA ASN A 105 -12.48 6.46 8.47
C ASN A 105 -13.39 6.76 7.26
N ASP A 106 -12.98 6.27 6.08
CA ASP A 106 -13.73 6.40 4.85
C ASP A 106 -14.51 5.10 4.58
N GLU A 107 -15.84 5.19 4.72
CA GLU A 107 -16.75 4.07 4.50
C GLU A 107 -16.70 3.55 3.06
N THR A 108 -16.55 4.45 2.08
CA THR A 108 -16.47 4.08 0.67
C THR A 108 -15.17 3.31 0.39
N HIS A 109 -14.07 3.69 1.03
CA HIS A 109 -12.82 2.95 0.93
C HIS A 109 -12.93 1.53 1.46
N LEU A 110 -13.61 1.31 2.58
CA LEU A 110 -13.87 -0.03 3.12
C LEU A 110 -14.79 -0.83 2.18
N HIS A 111 -15.86 -0.21 1.70
CA HIS A 111 -16.79 -0.83 0.76
C HIS A 111 -16.08 -1.26 -0.54
N ASP A 112 -15.28 -0.40 -1.15
CA ASP A 112 -14.52 -0.69 -2.36
C ASP A 112 -13.54 -1.87 -2.17
N GLY A 113 -12.87 -1.92 -1.01
CA GLY A 113 -11.99 -3.02 -0.65
C GLY A 113 -12.73 -4.33 -0.40
N SER A 114 -13.94 -4.25 0.17
CA SER A 114 -14.73 -5.41 0.61
C SER A 114 -15.00 -6.41 -0.50
N ALA A 115 -15.28 -5.96 -1.72
CA ALA A 115 -15.56 -6.86 -2.84
C ALA A 115 -14.39 -7.83 -3.13
N ARG A 116 -13.15 -7.33 -3.01
CA ARG A 116 -11.93 -8.11 -3.21
C ARG A 116 -11.63 -9.01 -2.00
N TRP A 117 -11.79 -8.48 -0.78
CA TRP A 117 -11.49 -9.25 0.42
C TRP A 117 -12.50 -10.37 0.68
N LEU A 118 -13.79 -10.12 0.45
CA LEU A 118 -14.87 -11.09 0.68
C LEU A 118 -14.93 -12.21 -0.36
N SER A 119 -14.31 -12.01 -1.53
CA SER A 119 -14.17 -13.04 -2.56
C SER A 119 -12.90 -13.87 -2.40
N GLY A 120 -12.00 -13.48 -1.49
CA GLY A 120 -10.72 -14.14 -1.23
C GLY A 120 -10.81 -15.29 -0.21
N PRO A 121 -9.71 -16.03 -0.02
CA PRO A 121 -9.60 -17.01 1.05
C PRO A 121 -9.70 -16.34 2.43
N ASN A 122 -10.17 -17.09 3.43
CA ASN A 122 -10.31 -16.65 4.82
C ASN A 122 -11.16 -15.38 5.02
N ALA A 123 -12.08 -15.09 4.09
CA ALA A 123 -12.99 -13.94 4.17
C ALA A 123 -13.82 -13.91 5.47
N ASP A 124 -14.07 -15.08 6.08
CA ASP A 124 -14.73 -15.24 7.38
C ASP A 124 -13.91 -14.68 8.56
N ARG A 125 -12.61 -14.42 8.37
CA ARG A 125 -11.70 -13.83 9.37
C ARG A 125 -11.56 -12.32 9.25
N LEU A 126 -12.21 -11.71 8.24
CA LEU A 126 -12.18 -10.27 8.03
C LEU A 126 -13.15 -9.55 8.97
N VAL A 127 -12.68 -8.48 9.59
CA VAL A 127 -13.50 -7.47 10.27
C VAL A 127 -13.26 -6.13 9.60
N MET A 128 -14.33 -5.44 9.21
CA MET A 128 -14.27 -4.06 8.71
C MET A 128 -14.72 -3.11 9.82
N GLU A 129 -13.85 -2.16 10.18
CA GLU A 129 -14.05 -1.27 11.31
C GLU A 129 -14.05 0.18 10.84
N LEU A 130 -15.22 0.84 10.86
CA LEU A 130 -15.32 2.26 10.54
C LEU A 130 -14.93 3.10 11.77
N ALA A 131 -13.74 3.68 11.73
CA ALA A 131 -13.21 4.49 12.83
C ALA A 131 -12.17 5.51 12.34
N ASP A 132 -12.18 6.69 12.95
CA ASP A 132 -11.14 7.70 12.74
C ASP A 132 -10.05 7.56 13.81
N ILE A 133 -8.79 7.46 13.37
CA ILE A 133 -7.63 7.42 14.26
C ILE A 133 -7.46 8.67 15.12
N ARG A 134 -8.11 9.77 14.74
CA ARG A 134 -8.16 11.01 15.53
C ARG A 134 -9.07 10.91 16.74
N ASP A 135 -10.03 9.98 16.74
CA ASP A 135 -10.86 9.70 17.91
C ASP A 135 -10.15 8.69 18.83
N ARG A 136 -9.44 9.23 19.81
CA ARG A 136 -8.69 8.45 20.80
C ARG A 136 -9.56 7.38 21.47
N HIS A 137 -10.75 7.73 21.94
CA HIS A 137 -11.62 6.79 22.64
C HIS A 137 -12.17 5.71 21.73
N ARG A 138 -12.40 6.03 20.45
CA ARG A 138 -12.77 5.01 19.47
C ARG A 138 -11.63 4.01 19.26
N ILE A 139 -10.40 4.48 19.12
CA ILE A 139 -9.22 3.61 18.95
C ILE A 139 -8.97 2.76 20.19
N GLU A 140 -9.05 3.33 21.39
CA GLU A 140 -8.95 2.57 22.66
C GLU A 140 -9.96 1.40 22.67
N ARG A 141 -11.23 1.65 22.32
CA ARG A 141 -12.25 0.59 22.25
C ARG A 141 -11.98 -0.48 21.18
N VAL A 142 -11.40 -0.10 20.04
CA VAL A 142 -11.00 -1.05 18.99
C VAL A 142 -9.94 -2.00 19.54
N PHE A 143 -8.92 -1.48 20.23
CA PHE A 143 -7.90 -2.30 20.87
C PHE A 143 -8.48 -3.15 22.01
N GLU A 144 -9.38 -2.61 22.83
CA GLU A 144 -10.07 -3.37 23.88
C GLU A 144 -10.87 -4.54 23.31
N THR A 145 -11.59 -4.32 22.21
CA THR A 145 -12.50 -5.29 21.59
C THR A 145 -11.74 -6.39 20.85
N TYR A 146 -10.80 -6.02 19.99
CA TYR A 146 -10.15 -6.96 19.08
C TYR A 146 -8.80 -7.46 19.58
N GLN A 147 -8.17 -6.73 20.52
CA GLN A 147 -6.89 -7.09 21.13
C GLN A 147 -5.84 -7.48 20.07
N PRO A 148 -5.45 -6.58 19.14
CA PRO A 148 -4.59 -6.95 18.02
C PRO A 148 -3.18 -7.35 18.48
N ASP A 149 -2.63 -8.39 17.87
CA ASP A 149 -1.26 -8.86 18.07
C ASP A 149 -0.24 -8.06 17.26
N VAL A 150 -0.63 -7.66 16.05
CA VAL A 150 0.20 -6.96 15.07
C VAL A 150 -0.58 -5.77 14.52
N VAL A 151 0.06 -4.60 14.50
CA VAL A 151 -0.55 -3.37 13.98
C VAL A 151 0.26 -2.86 12.79
N PHE A 152 -0.39 -2.77 11.63
CA PHE A 152 0.11 -2.07 10.45
C PHE A 152 -0.57 -0.70 10.34
N HIS A 153 0.17 0.36 10.65
CA HIS A 153 -0.35 1.72 10.66
C HIS A 153 -0.15 2.40 9.29
N ALA A 154 -1.13 2.28 8.40
CA ALA A 154 -1.15 2.88 7.06
C ALA A 154 -2.06 4.11 6.92
N ALA A 155 -2.80 4.50 7.95
CA ALA A 155 -3.67 5.68 7.92
C ALA A 155 -2.85 6.98 7.95
N ALA A 156 -2.95 7.77 6.89
CA ALA A 156 -2.33 9.09 6.78
C ALA A 156 -2.91 9.89 5.60
N HIS A 157 -2.81 11.22 5.67
CA HIS A 157 -2.93 12.09 4.50
C HIS A 157 -1.58 12.19 3.77
N LYS A 158 -1.61 12.11 2.43
CA LYS A 158 -0.40 12.03 1.58
C LYS A 158 -0.25 13.12 0.51
N HIS A 159 -1.29 13.89 0.22
CA HIS A 159 -1.29 14.81 -0.91
C HIS A 159 -0.60 16.14 -0.56
N VAL A 160 0.68 16.26 -0.95
CA VAL A 160 1.53 17.44 -0.67
C VAL A 160 0.82 18.76 -0.99
N PRO A 161 0.28 19.01 -2.21
CA PRO A 161 -0.29 20.33 -2.53
C PRO A 161 -1.51 20.71 -1.65
N ILE A 162 -2.24 19.72 -1.14
CA ILE A 162 -3.38 19.94 -0.25
C ILE A 162 -2.86 20.24 1.16
N LEU A 163 -1.90 19.46 1.64
CA LEU A 163 -1.38 19.58 3.01
C LEU A 163 -0.49 20.81 3.21
N GLU A 164 0.12 21.36 2.16
CA GLU A 164 0.75 22.69 2.23
C GLU A 164 -0.27 23.80 2.51
N LYS A 165 -1.52 23.64 2.06
CA LYS A 165 -2.61 24.60 2.29
C LYS A 165 -3.36 24.33 3.60
N CYS A 166 -3.37 23.08 4.05
CA CYS A 166 -4.05 22.61 5.25
C CYS A 166 -3.05 21.90 6.18
N PRO A 167 -2.04 22.61 6.71
CA PRO A 167 -0.97 22.00 7.49
C PRO A 167 -1.46 21.44 8.83
N ASP A 168 -2.50 22.03 9.40
CA ASP A 168 -3.13 21.56 10.62
C ASP A 168 -3.77 20.17 10.44
N GLU A 169 -4.40 19.91 9.30
CA GLU A 169 -4.94 18.57 8.99
C GLU A 169 -3.85 17.53 8.78
N ALA A 170 -2.66 17.92 8.30
CA ALA A 170 -1.50 17.03 8.26
C ALA A 170 -1.07 16.62 9.67
N ILE A 171 -1.01 17.57 10.62
CA ILE A 171 -0.64 17.29 12.01
C ILE A 171 -1.72 16.44 12.71
N LYS A 172 -2.99 16.84 12.63
CA LYS A 172 -4.09 16.11 13.27
C LYS A 172 -4.16 14.64 12.85
N THR A 173 -4.03 14.36 11.56
CA THR A 173 -4.13 12.99 11.05
C THR A 173 -2.79 12.23 11.17
N ASN A 174 -1.68 12.79 10.68
CA ASN A 174 -0.42 12.06 10.58
C ASN A 174 0.41 12.06 11.86
N VAL A 175 0.13 12.96 12.82
CA VAL A 175 0.84 13.04 14.10
C VAL A 175 -0.09 12.67 15.24
N ASP A 176 -1.15 13.44 15.49
CA ASP A 176 -2.04 13.18 16.64
C ASP A 176 -2.78 11.84 16.49
N GLY A 177 -3.27 11.55 15.28
CA GLY A 177 -3.85 10.25 14.97
C GLY A 177 -2.84 9.10 15.18
N THR A 178 -1.58 9.29 14.78
CA THR A 178 -0.53 8.29 15.04
C THR A 178 -0.25 8.12 16.53
N ILE A 179 -0.24 9.20 17.32
CA ILE A 179 -0.09 9.14 18.79
C ILE A 179 -1.19 8.28 19.40
N ASN A 180 -2.45 8.47 18.98
CA ASN A 180 -3.57 7.68 19.51
C ASN A 180 -3.40 6.18 19.27
N VAL A 181 -2.96 5.78 18.06
CA VAL A 181 -2.75 4.35 17.74
C VAL A 181 -1.52 3.81 18.47
N ILE A 182 -0.44 4.60 18.57
CA ILE A 182 0.76 4.24 19.36
C ILE A 182 0.39 3.99 20.82
N ASP A 183 -0.33 4.92 21.44
CA ASP A 183 -0.71 4.83 22.84
C ASP A 183 -1.65 3.64 23.08
N ALA A 184 -2.61 3.39 22.18
CA ALA A 184 -3.49 2.22 22.30
C ALA A 184 -2.73 0.89 22.15
N ALA A 185 -1.76 0.82 21.22
CA ALA A 185 -0.90 -0.35 21.06
C ALA A 185 0.01 -0.59 22.26
N ASP A 186 0.59 0.46 22.84
CA ASP A 186 1.49 0.34 24.00
C ASP A 186 0.74 -0.11 25.28
N HIS A 187 -0.53 0.25 25.41
CA HIS A 187 -1.38 -0.20 26.52
C HIS A 187 -2.02 -1.59 26.30
N CYS A 188 -2.00 -2.12 25.07
CA CYS A 188 -2.59 -3.41 24.76
C CYS A 188 -1.58 -4.54 24.95
N GLU A 189 -1.74 -5.33 26.02
CA GLU A 189 -0.79 -6.41 26.37
C GLU A 189 -0.58 -7.44 25.25
N SER A 190 -1.60 -7.66 24.42
CA SER A 190 -1.50 -8.61 23.31
C SER A 190 -0.68 -8.11 22.12
N THR A 191 -0.49 -6.80 21.99
CA THR A 191 0.25 -6.24 20.86
C THR A 191 1.74 -6.48 21.04
N THR A 192 2.33 -7.18 20.07
CA THR A 192 3.75 -7.57 20.07
C THR A 192 4.55 -6.91 18.96
N SER A 193 3.88 -6.35 17.95
CA SER A 193 4.53 -5.68 16.83
C SER A 193 3.70 -4.51 16.30
N PHE A 194 4.37 -3.37 16.11
CA PHE A 194 3.82 -2.17 15.50
C PHE A 194 4.70 -1.75 14.31
N VAL A 195 4.08 -1.59 13.15
CA VAL A 195 4.74 -1.20 11.90
C VAL A 195 4.10 0.06 11.35
N LEU A 196 4.84 1.16 11.35
CA LEU A 196 4.43 2.41 10.71
C LEU A 196 4.78 2.39 9.23
N ILE A 197 3.79 2.65 8.38
CA ILE A 197 4.03 2.91 6.96
C ILE A 197 4.51 4.36 6.79
N SER A 198 5.74 4.52 6.31
CA SER A 198 6.39 5.79 6.04
C SER A 198 6.71 5.95 4.54
N THR A 199 7.49 6.98 4.21
CA THR A 199 7.74 7.41 2.83
C THR A 199 9.14 7.98 2.70
N ASP A 200 9.73 7.86 1.52
CA ASP A 200 10.92 8.60 1.09
C ASP A 200 10.86 10.11 1.40
N LYS A 201 9.67 10.73 1.34
CA LYS A 201 9.44 12.15 1.61
C LYS A 201 9.64 12.55 3.08
N ALA A 202 9.80 11.59 3.99
CA ALA A 202 10.19 11.85 5.38
C ALA A 202 11.71 12.00 5.54
N VAL A 203 12.51 11.66 4.53
CA VAL A 203 13.96 11.89 4.50
C VAL A 203 14.21 13.35 4.16
N GLN A 204 14.80 14.12 5.09
CA GLN A 204 15.09 15.55 4.92
C GLN A 204 13.89 16.32 4.33
N PRO A 205 12.76 16.35 5.06
CA PRO A 205 11.48 16.73 4.47
C PRO A 205 11.45 18.21 4.04
N GLU A 206 11.04 18.44 2.80
CA GLU A 206 10.83 19.78 2.21
C GLU A 206 9.35 20.19 2.14
N SER A 207 8.46 19.38 2.74
CA SER A 207 7.00 19.61 2.75
C SER A 207 6.41 19.33 4.11
N VAL A 208 5.26 19.93 4.41
CA VAL A 208 4.47 19.67 5.63
C VAL A 208 4.08 18.20 5.72
N MET A 209 3.69 17.59 4.60
CA MET A 209 3.37 16.17 4.54
C MET A 209 4.58 15.32 4.96
N GLY A 210 5.74 15.57 4.35
CA GLY A 210 6.99 14.86 4.69
C GLY A 210 7.40 15.07 6.15
N ALA A 211 7.30 16.31 6.64
CA ALA A 211 7.64 16.67 8.01
C ALA A 211 6.72 15.97 9.03
N SER A 212 5.41 15.92 8.77
CA SER A 212 4.45 15.22 9.62
C SER A 212 4.75 13.72 9.72
N LYS A 213 5.12 13.07 8.61
CA LYS A 213 5.54 11.65 8.61
C LYS A 213 6.89 11.45 9.30
N ARG A 214 7.81 12.41 9.20
CA ARG A 214 9.08 12.37 9.94
C ARG A 214 8.84 12.45 11.45
N ILE A 215 7.90 13.28 11.90
CA ILE A 215 7.50 13.33 13.32
C ILE A 215 6.91 11.98 13.75
N ALA A 216 6.02 11.38 12.95
CA ALA A 216 5.46 10.06 13.22
C ALA A 216 6.55 8.99 13.40
N GLU A 217 7.60 8.99 12.57
CA GLU A 217 8.75 8.10 12.75
C GLU A 217 9.49 8.33 14.05
N MET A 218 9.69 9.60 14.43
CA MET A 218 10.37 9.94 15.69
C MET A 218 9.57 9.47 16.91
N LEU A 219 8.24 9.53 16.85
CA LEU A 219 7.36 8.99 17.90
C LEU A 219 7.51 7.47 18.03
N VAL A 220 7.48 6.74 16.90
CA VAL A 220 7.68 5.28 16.90
C VAL A 220 9.08 4.91 17.37
N GLN A 221 10.11 5.63 16.92
CA GLN A 221 11.49 5.39 17.36
C GLN A 221 11.64 5.65 18.87
N SER A 222 11.06 6.73 19.37
CA SER A 222 11.06 7.04 20.80
C SER A 222 10.44 5.91 21.62
N ARG A 223 9.31 5.35 21.17
CA ARG A 223 8.67 4.18 21.79
C ARG A 223 9.54 2.93 21.71
N ALA A 224 10.20 2.70 20.57
CA ALA A 224 11.14 1.58 20.40
C ALA A 224 12.26 1.61 21.43
N GLU A 225 12.81 2.79 21.74
CA GLU A 225 13.89 2.99 22.72
C GLU A 225 13.44 2.77 24.17
N MET A 226 12.15 3.01 24.46
CA MET A 226 11.58 2.84 25.81
C MET A 226 10.97 1.45 26.05
N SER A 227 10.55 0.75 24.99
CA SER A 227 9.82 -0.51 25.09
C SER A 227 10.71 -1.68 25.53
N ARG A 228 10.12 -2.60 26.32
CA ARG A 228 10.82 -3.78 26.86
C ARG A 228 10.34 -5.11 26.26
N GLY A 229 9.45 -5.08 25.27
CA GLY A 229 8.87 -6.31 24.72
C GLY A 229 8.23 -6.16 23.34
N MET A 230 7.50 -5.07 23.08
CA MET A 230 6.89 -4.83 21.78
C MET A 230 7.93 -4.38 20.76
N LYS A 231 7.87 -4.93 19.54
CA LYS A 231 8.69 -4.48 18.41
C LYS A 231 8.03 -3.27 17.77
N TRP A 232 8.81 -2.22 17.57
CA TRP A 232 8.38 -1.00 16.91
C TRP A 232 9.24 -0.78 15.68
N SER A 233 8.61 -0.54 14.54
CA SER A 233 9.31 -0.32 13.28
C SER A 233 8.59 0.72 12.43
N ALA A 234 9.37 1.38 11.57
CA ALA A 234 8.85 2.24 10.53
C ALA A 234 9.52 1.85 9.21
N VAL A 235 8.70 1.61 8.18
CA VAL A 235 9.19 1.17 6.86
C VAL A 235 9.00 2.31 5.88
N ARG A 236 10.08 2.71 5.20
CA ARG A 236 10.07 3.73 4.16
C ARG A 236 10.12 3.08 2.80
N PHE A 237 9.28 3.54 1.89
CA PHE A 237 9.38 3.22 0.47
C PHE A 237 9.05 4.43 -0.40
N GLY A 238 9.35 4.30 -1.70
CA GLY A 238 9.14 5.33 -2.71
C GLY A 238 7.70 5.41 -3.19
N ASN A 239 7.51 5.78 -4.46
CA ASN A 239 6.17 5.85 -5.03
C ASN A 239 5.66 4.45 -5.38
N VAL A 240 4.37 4.26 -5.17
CA VAL A 240 3.68 3.02 -5.51
C VAL A 240 2.81 3.22 -6.74
N LEU A 241 3.05 2.40 -7.76
CA LEU A 241 2.33 2.44 -9.04
C LEU A 241 0.83 2.23 -8.84
N GLY A 242 0.03 3.01 -9.57
CA GLY A 242 -1.43 2.87 -9.54
C GLY A 242 -2.09 3.28 -8.22
N SER A 243 -1.34 3.78 -7.23
CA SER A 243 -1.93 4.23 -5.97
C SER A 243 -2.95 5.35 -6.20
N ARG A 244 -4.01 5.40 -5.38
CA ARG A 244 -5.12 6.37 -5.53
C ARG A 244 -4.59 7.80 -5.54
N GLY A 245 -5.11 8.61 -6.46
CA GLY A 245 -4.72 10.02 -6.63
C GLY A 245 -3.26 10.23 -7.07
N SER A 246 -2.55 9.19 -7.53
CA SER A 246 -1.19 9.33 -8.04
C SER A 246 -1.17 9.82 -9.50
N VAL A 247 0.05 10.04 -10.00
CA VAL A 247 0.30 10.56 -11.34
C VAL A 247 -0.25 9.66 -12.45
N VAL A 248 -0.12 8.34 -12.31
CA VAL A 248 -0.48 7.40 -13.38
C VAL A 248 -2.00 7.34 -13.62
N PRO A 249 -2.86 7.18 -12.59
CA PRO A 249 -4.31 7.32 -12.77
C PRO A 249 -4.71 8.70 -13.32
N THR A 250 -3.98 9.76 -12.94
CA THR A 250 -4.22 11.13 -13.43
C THR A 250 -3.95 11.23 -14.94
N PHE A 251 -2.83 10.68 -15.41
CA PHE A 251 -2.49 10.65 -16.83
C PHE A 251 -3.48 9.80 -17.62
N LYS A 252 -3.86 8.62 -17.12
CA LYS A 252 -4.88 7.78 -17.76
C LYS A 252 -6.20 8.54 -17.95
N ARG A 253 -6.66 9.24 -16.92
CA ARG A 253 -7.87 10.07 -16.97
C ARG A 253 -7.75 11.23 -17.98
N GLN A 254 -6.64 11.97 -17.97
CA GLN A 254 -6.40 13.07 -18.91
C GLN A 254 -6.42 12.60 -20.37
N VAL A 255 -5.80 11.45 -20.66
CA VAL A 255 -5.81 10.83 -21.98
C VAL A 255 -7.22 10.39 -22.38
N GLN A 256 -7.97 9.77 -21.46
CA GLN A 256 -9.35 9.35 -21.71
C GLN A 256 -10.30 10.54 -21.97
N GLU A 257 -10.06 11.67 -21.31
CA GLU A 257 -10.77 12.93 -21.52
C GLU A 257 -10.36 13.65 -22.82
N GLY A 258 -9.35 13.15 -23.54
CA GLY A 258 -8.82 13.74 -24.78
C GLY A 258 -8.00 15.02 -24.55
N GLY A 259 -7.60 15.29 -23.30
CA GLY A 259 -6.82 16.46 -22.93
C GLY A 259 -5.31 16.22 -22.93
N PRO A 260 -4.49 17.28 -22.85
CA PRO A 260 -3.04 17.14 -22.72
C PRO A 260 -2.65 16.55 -21.36
N VAL A 261 -1.56 15.78 -21.35
CA VAL A 261 -0.96 15.26 -20.11
C VAL A 261 -0.19 16.38 -19.40
N THR A 262 -0.45 16.59 -18.11
CA THR A 262 0.20 17.64 -17.32
C THR A 262 1.44 17.11 -16.61
N VAL A 263 2.62 17.51 -17.07
CA VAL A 263 3.91 17.18 -16.43
C VAL A 263 4.36 18.34 -15.55
N SER A 264 4.79 18.06 -14.32
CA SER A 264 5.18 19.10 -13.35
C SER A 264 6.51 19.79 -13.71
N HIS A 265 7.50 19.00 -14.13
CA HIS A 265 8.81 19.48 -14.58
C HIS A 265 9.43 18.43 -15.51
N PRO A 266 10.11 18.82 -16.61
CA PRO A 266 10.71 17.86 -17.57
C PRO A 266 11.72 16.91 -16.91
N ASP A 267 12.50 17.42 -15.96
CA ASP A 267 13.56 16.63 -15.29
C ASP A 267 13.08 15.92 -14.00
N MET A 268 11.77 15.78 -13.80
CA MET A 268 11.24 15.19 -12.57
C MET A 268 11.37 13.66 -12.56
N GLU A 269 12.20 13.13 -11.66
CA GLU A 269 12.38 11.69 -11.49
C GLU A 269 11.73 11.15 -10.20
N ARG A 270 11.22 9.91 -10.24
CA ARG A 270 10.61 9.22 -9.09
C ARG A 270 10.95 7.73 -9.12
N TYR A 271 11.22 7.17 -7.94
CA TYR A 271 11.35 5.73 -7.74
C TYR A 271 9.98 5.08 -7.66
N PHE A 272 9.79 3.97 -8.38
CA PHE A 272 8.53 3.24 -8.42
C PHE A 272 8.70 1.76 -8.05
N MET A 273 7.66 1.24 -7.40
CA MET A 273 7.45 -0.18 -7.18
C MET A 273 5.96 -0.51 -7.30
N THR A 274 5.64 -1.80 -7.43
CA THR A 274 4.24 -2.24 -7.40
C THR A 274 3.68 -2.17 -5.97
N VAL A 275 2.35 -2.18 -5.84
CA VAL A 275 1.71 -2.18 -4.51
C VAL A 275 2.06 -3.47 -3.77
N SER A 276 2.00 -4.61 -4.46
CA SER A 276 2.29 -5.92 -3.87
C SER A 276 3.75 -6.01 -3.40
N GLU A 277 4.73 -5.56 -4.19
CA GLU A 277 6.15 -5.48 -3.75
C GLU A 277 6.33 -4.60 -2.51
N ALA A 278 5.67 -3.43 -2.47
CA ALA A 278 5.78 -2.52 -1.34
C ALA A 278 5.25 -3.17 -0.05
N VAL A 279 4.15 -3.93 -0.16
CA VAL A 279 3.55 -4.61 0.97
C VAL A 279 4.34 -5.83 1.38
N GLU A 280 4.85 -6.63 0.45
CA GLU A 280 5.70 -7.80 0.78
C GLU A 280 6.97 -7.41 1.54
N LEU A 281 7.53 -6.21 1.28
CA LEU A 281 8.69 -5.69 2.01
C LEU A 281 8.32 -5.07 3.37
N VAL A 282 7.05 -4.73 3.58
CA VAL A 282 6.52 -4.21 4.84
C VAL A 282 6.19 -5.34 5.80
N LEU A 283 5.66 -6.45 5.27
CA LEU A 283 5.26 -7.64 6.02
C LEU A 283 6.49 -8.47 6.48
#